data_AF-A0A6S7B222-F1
#
_entry.id   AF-A0A6S7B222-F1
#
_cell.length_a   1.000
_cell.length_b   1.000
_cell.length_c   1.000
_cell.angle_alpha   90.00
_cell.angle_beta   90.00
_cell.angle_gamma   90.00
#
_symmetry.space_group_name_H-M   'P 1'
#
loop_
_entity.id
_entity.type
_entity.pdbx_description
1 polymer ?
#
loop_
_entity_poly.entity_id
_entity_poly.type
_entity_poly.pdbx_seq_one_letter_code
_entity_poly.pdbx_strand_id
1 'polypeptide(L)'
;MQIYFADPHSPWRRGSNENTNGLLRQYMPKGSDLSIYSQEELDAIVLSLNTRPRQTLGWKTPLAVYTEHMARLQLQADSTH
;
A
#
# COMPACT_ATOMS: atom_id res chain seq x y z
N MET A 1 12.08 0.27 -16.66
CA MET A 1 11.21 -0.27 -15.59
C MET A 1 11.67 -1.69 -15.30
N GLN A 2 12.10 -1.98 -14.08
CA GLN A 2 12.53 -3.33 -13.69
C GLN A 2 11.33 -4.12 -13.17
N ILE A 3 11.17 -5.36 -13.64
CA ILE A 3 10.08 -6.25 -13.24
C ILE A 3 10.66 -7.36 -12.37
N TYR A 4 10.02 -7.63 -11.23
CA TYR A 4 10.43 -8.65 -10.27
C TYR A 4 9.30 -9.64 -10.03
N PHE A 5 9.62 -10.94 -9.99
CA PHE A 5 8.70 -12.01 -9.68
C PHE A 5 9.08 -12.68 -8.36
N ALA A 6 8.08 -13.17 -7.63
CA ALA A 6 8.33 -14.05 -6.49
C ALA A 6 8.62 -15.46 -6.99
N ASP A 7 9.56 -16.16 -6.35
CA ASP A 7 9.83 -17.56 -6.67
C ASP A 7 8.57 -18.41 -6.41
N PRO A 8 8.32 -19.45 -7.23
CA PRO A 8 7.25 -20.40 -6.97
C PRO A 8 7.34 -20.95 -5.54
N HIS A 9 6.17 -21.18 -4.91
CA HIS A 9 6.06 -21.72 -3.55
C HIS A 9 6.73 -20.87 -2.45
N SER A 10 6.98 -19.57 -2.71
CA SER A 10 7.60 -18.65 -1.74
C SER A 10 6.65 -17.52 -1.29
N PRO A 11 5.53 -17.83 -0.60
CA PRO A 11 4.53 -16.83 -0.20
C PRO A 11 5.10 -15.72 0.70
N TRP A 12 6.13 -16.02 1.50
CA TRP A 12 6.81 -15.04 2.36
C TRP A 12 7.42 -13.86 1.59
N ARG A 13 7.78 -14.04 0.31
CA ARG A 13 8.26 -12.95 -0.56
C ARG A 13 7.17 -11.93 -0.91
N ARG A 14 5.91 -12.21 -0.57
CA ARG A 14 4.75 -11.37 -0.80
C ARG A 14 4.01 -10.99 0.48
N GLY A 15 4.62 -11.18 1.64
CA GLY A 15 3.96 -10.98 2.94
C GLY A 15 3.27 -9.61 3.08
N SER A 16 3.91 -8.53 2.62
CA SER A 16 3.30 -7.19 2.64
C SER A 16 2.06 -7.09 1.75
N ASN A 17 2.09 -7.68 0.56
CA ASN A 17 0.94 -7.67 -0.37
C ASN A 17 -0.21 -8.49 0.20
N GLU A 18 0.08 -9.63 0.83
CA GLU A 18 -0.91 -10.48 1.46
C GLU A 18 -1.56 -9.80 2.66
N ASN A 19 -0.78 -9.08 3.48
CA ASN A 19 -1.31 -8.27 4.58
C ASN A 19 -2.24 -7.16 4.08
N THR A 20 -1.83 -6.41 3.04
CA THR A 20 -2.65 -5.37 2.41
C THR A 20 -3.94 -5.94 1.82
N ASN A 21 -3.87 -7.08 1.14
CA ASN A 21 -5.05 -7.77 0.61
C ASN A 21 -6.01 -8.20 1.73
N GLY A 22 -5.50 -8.63 2.89
CA GLY A 22 -6.32 -8.94 4.06
C GLY A 22 -7.11 -7.73 4.57
N LEU A 23 -6.53 -6.54 4.51
CA LEU A 23 -7.18 -5.30 4.91
C LEU A 23 -8.24 -4.84 3.90
N LEU A 24 -7.95 -4.95 2.60
CA LEU A 24 -8.92 -4.67 1.54
C LEU A 24 -10.17 -5.54 1.66
N ARG A 25 -10.03 -6.79 2.11
CA ARG A 25 -11.16 -7.70 2.34
C ARG A 25 -12.13 -7.28 3.44
N GLN A 26 -11.79 -6.28 4.25
CA GLN A 26 -12.74 -5.66 5.19
C GLN A 26 -13.79 -4.80 4.47
N TYR A 27 -13.49 -4.35 3.24
CA TYR A 27 -14.35 -3.50 2.42
C TYR A 27 -14.90 -4.23 1.19
N MET A 28 -14.08 -5.09 0.59
CA MET A 28 -14.41 -5.88 -0.60
C MET A 28 -14.23 -7.37 -0.28
N PRO A 29 -15.26 -8.03 0.29
CA PRO A 29 -15.20 -9.45 0.61
C PRO A 29 -14.76 -10.32 -0.57
N LYS A 30 -14.17 -11.47 -0.26
CA LYS A 30 -13.68 -12.38 -1.30
C LYS A 30 -14.86 -12.81 -2.20
N GLY A 31 -14.69 -12.66 -3.51
CA GLY A 31 -15.71 -13.02 -4.49
C GLY A 31 -16.74 -11.92 -4.76
N SER A 32 -16.61 -10.75 -4.14
CA SER A 32 -17.36 -9.56 -4.55
C SER A 32 -17.03 -9.19 -5.99
N ASP A 33 -18.06 -8.85 -6.76
CA ASP A 33 -17.90 -8.21 -8.06
C ASP A 33 -17.28 -6.84 -7.84
N LEU A 34 -16.07 -6.61 -8.37
CA LEU A 34 -15.37 -5.35 -8.21
C LEU A 34 -15.93 -4.24 -9.13
N SER A 35 -16.67 -4.61 -10.17
CA SER A 35 -17.21 -3.65 -11.14
C SER A 35 -18.35 -2.80 -10.57
N ILE A 36 -18.93 -3.20 -9.43
CA ILE A 36 -20.02 -2.47 -8.77
C ILE A 36 -19.52 -1.26 -7.98
N TYR A 37 -18.20 -1.19 -7.70
CA TYR A 37 -17.63 -0.10 -6.92
C TYR A 37 -17.33 1.09 -7.83
N SER A 38 -17.82 2.26 -7.44
CA SER A 38 -17.47 3.51 -8.11
C SER A 38 -16.02 3.90 -7.81
N GLN A 39 -15.44 4.79 -8.62
CA GLN A 39 -14.11 5.31 -8.35
C GLN A 39 -14.06 6.05 -7.00
N GLU A 40 -15.12 6.79 -6.67
CA GLU A 40 -15.23 7.52 -5.40
C GLU A 40 -15.24 6.56 -4.19
N GLU A 41 -15.92 5.41 -4.30
CA GLU A 41 -15.92 4.38 -3.25
C GLU A 41 -14.53 3.77 -3.08
N LEU A 42 -13.85 3.46 -4.19
CA LEU A 42 -12.48 2.95 -4.17
C LEU A 42 -11.51 3.96 -3.54
N ASP A 43 -11.65 5.24 -3.89
CA ASP A 43 -10.82 6.33 -3.35
C ASP A 43 -11.05 6.48 -1.84
N ALA A 44 -12.30 6.36 -1.38
CA ALA A 44 -12.62 6.39 0.05
C ALA A 44 -11.97 5.21 0.82
N ILE A 45 -11.99 4.00 0.24
CA ILE A 45 -11.32 2.83 0.81
C ILE A 45 -9.80 3.05 0.87
N VAL A 46 -9.20 3.54 -0.21
CA VAL A 46 -7.76 3.85 -0.28
C VAL A 46 -7.38 4.90 0.75
N LEU A 47 -8.14 5.99 0.85
CA LEU A 47 -7.93 7.04 1.84
C LEU A 47 -7.99 6.47 3.26
N SER A 48 -9.00 5.65 3.56
CA SER A 48 -9.13 4.99 4.86
C SER A 48 -7.92 4.09 5.18
N LEU A 49 -7.42 3.33 4.21
CA LEU A 49 -6.26 2.45 4.41
C LEU A 49 -4.95 3.21 4.56
N ASN A 50 -4.76 4.29 3.81
CA ASN A 50 -3.56 5.13 3.80
C ASN A 50 -3.48 6.06 5.00
N THR A 51 -4.62 6.38 5.63
CA THR A 51 -4.70 7.19 6.86
C THR A 51 -4.80 6.33 8.12
N ARG A 52 -4.95 5.00 8.01
CA ARG A 52 -4.99 4.09 9.16
C ARG A 52 -3.59 3.87 9.75
N PRO A 53 -3.37 4.14 11.04
CA PRO A 53 -2.13 3.80 11.76
C PRO A 53 -1.73 2.32 11.62
N ARG A 54 -0.45 2.04 11.41
CA ARG A 54 0.09 0.67 11.33
C ARG A 54 1.13 0.42 12.40
N GLN A 55 0.97 -0.64 13.19
CA GLN A 55 1.97 -1.03 14.19
C GLN A 55 3.35 -1.26 13.57
N THR A 56 3.42 -1.86 12.38
CA THR A 56 4.67 -2.08 11.64
C THR A 56 5.39 -0.80 11.22
N LEU A 57 4.70 0.34 11.22
CA LEU A 57 5.25 1.67 10.94
C LEU A 57 5.41 2.52 12.21
N GLY A 58 5.49 1.88 13.39
CA GLY A 58 5.55 2.61 14.66
C GLY A 58 4.30 3.43 14.93
N TRP A 59 3.14 2.92 14.51
CA TRP A 59 1.82 3.58 14.57
C TRP A 59 1.68 4.84 13.71
N LYS A 60 2.62 5.12 12.80
CA LYS A 60 2.40 6.10 11.73
C LYS A 60 1.43 5.58 10.67
N THR A 61 0.86 6.50 9.90
CA THR A 61 0.04 6.17 8.74
C THR A 61 0.92 5.89 7.52
N PRO A 62 0.52 4.99 6.60
CA PRO A 62 1.25 4.76 5.35
C PRO A 62 1.46 6.05 4.56
N LEU A 63 0.46 6.94 4.53
CA LEU A 63 0.56 8.23 3.85
C LEU A 63 1.68 9.10 4.44
N ALA A 64 1.76 9.22 5.76
CA ALA A 64 2.79 10.03 6.42
C ALA A 64 4.19 9.49 6.12
N VAL A 65 4.39 8.18 6.26
CA VAL A 65 5.70 7.55 5.98
C VAL A 65 6.08 7.69 4.50
N TYR A 66 5.12 7.54 3.59
CA TYR A 66 5.34 7.74 2.17
C TYR A 66 5.76 9.18 1.85
N THR A 67 5.05 10.17 2.38
CA THR A 67 5.38 11.59 2.19
C THR A 67 6.76 11.93 2.75
N GLU A 68 7.11 11.45 3.96
CA GLU A 68 8.45 11.61 4.54
C GLU A 68 9.54 10.98 3.65
N HIS A 69 9.27 9.80 3.08
CA HIS A 69 10.21 9.09 2.22
C HIS A 69 10.43 9.83 0.90
N MET A 70 9.35 10.31 0.26
CA MET A 70 9.43 11.08 -0.98
C MET A 70 10.20 12.39 -0.79
N ALA A 71 9.95 13.11 0.30
CA ALA A 71 10.71 14.32 0.63
C ALA A 71 12.20 14.04 0.80
N ARG A 72 12.56 12.93 1.47
CA ARG A 72 13.97 12.52 1.62
C ARG A 72 14.63 12.23 0.27
N LEU A 73 13.96 11.52 -0.62
CA LEU A 73 14.49 11.21 -1.95
C LEU A 73 14.70 12.48 -2.79
N GLN A 74 13.79 13.45 -2.70
CA GLN A 74 13.93 14.73 -3.39
C GLN A 74 15.17 15.49 -2.92
N LEU A 75 15.36 15.60 -1.60
CA LEU A 75 16.55 16.23 -1.02
C LEU A 75 17.86 15.55 -1.45
N GLN A 76 17.86 14.22 -1.56
CA GLN A 76 19.03 13.48 -2.03
C GLN A 76 19.34 13.78 -3.51
N ALA A 77 18.30 13.83 -4.36
CA ALA A 77 18.45 14.21 -5.76
C ALA A 77 19.01 15.64 -5.91
N ASP A 78 18.51 16.58 -5.10
CA ASP A 78 18.93 17.99 -5.13
C ASP A 78 20.35 18.18 -4.58
N SER A 79 20.82 17.31 -3.69
CA SER A 79 22.18 17.35 -3.13
C SER A 79 23.26 16.69 -3.99
N THR A 80 22.87 15.94 -5.03
CA THR A 80 23.79 15.22 -5.92
C THR A 80 24.14 16.02 -7.18
N HIS A 81 23.70 17.28 -7.24
CA HIS A 81 24.00 18.27 -8.28
C HIS A 81 24.71 19.48 -7.65
#